data_AF-A0A969YT81-F1
#
_entry.id   AF-A0A969YT81-F1
#
_cell.length_a   1.000
_cell.length_b   1.000
_cell.length_c   1.000
_cell.angle_alpha   90.00
_cell.angle_beta   90.00
_cell.angle_gamma   90.00
#
_symmetry.space_group_name_H-M   'P 1'
#
loop_
_entity.id
_entity.type
_entity.pdbx_description
1 polymer ?
#
loop_
_entity_poly.entity_id
_entity_poly.type
_entity_poly.pdbx_seq_one_letter_code
_entity_poly.pdbx_strand_id
1 'polypeptide(L)'
;MFPAQAWLIAASSLAHARGLMTDSQLEKIINLLMKLDLPTSIEARDPEILLNHMSADKKNKAGNKILVLPVGIGKSSVATDCEDEEIVKAWKKVIK
;
A
#
# COMPACT_ATOMS: atom_id res chain seq x y z
N MET A 1 6.22 -1.06 -14.81
CA MET A 1 5.77 0.09 -13.99
C MET A 1 4.54 -0.36 -13.23
N PHE A 2 4.55 -0.31 -11.90
CA PHE A 2 3.39 -0.72 -11.11
C PHE A 2 2.32 0.39 -11.15
N PRO A 3 1.03 0.05 -11.30
CA PRO A 3 -0.03 1.05 -11.26
C PRO A 3 -0.07 1.69 -9.86
N ALA A 4 0.04 3.03 -9.81
CA ALA A 4 0.02 3.80 -8.56
C ALA A 4 -1.26 3.53 -7.73
N GLN A 5 -2.32 3.09 -8.39
CA GLN A 5 -3.62 2.77 -7.80
C GLN A 5 -3.58 1.47 -6.99
N ALA A 6 -2.83 0.47 -7.43
CA ALA A 6 -2.63 -0.77 -6.66
C ALA A 6 -1.82 -0.51 -5.38
N TRP A 7 -0.84 0.41 -5.43
CA TRP A 7 -0.16 0.87 -4.22
C TRP A 7 -1.13 1.56 -3.24
N LEU A 8 -2.06 2.37 -3.73
CA LEU A 8 -3.05 3.01 -2.85
C LEU A 8 -3.90 1.98 -2.09
N ILE A 9 -4.28 0.88 -2.72
CA ILE A 9 -5.02 -0.20 -2.05
C ILE A 9 -4.12 -0.93 -1.04
N ALA A 10 -2.88 -1.24 -1.41
CA ALA A 10 -1.92 -1.86 -0.49
C ALA A 10 -1.65 -0.96 0.73
N ALA A 11 -1.35 0.32 0.53
CA ALA A 11 -1.13 1.29 1.60
C ALA A 11 -2.38 1.49 2.49
N SER A 12 -3.57 1.52 1.90
CA SER A 12 -4.83 1.60 2.66
C SER A 12 -5.09 0.32 3.47
N SER A 13 -4.73 -0.84 2.92
CA SER A 13 -4.83 -2.13 3.62
C SER A 13 -3.85 -2.20 4.80
N LEU A 14 -2.63 -1.68 4.63
CA LEU A 14 -1.63 -1.57 5.69
C LEU A 14 -2.10 -0.61 6.79
N ALA A 15 -2.59 0.57 6.40
CA ALA A 15 -3.16 1.55 7.33
C ALA A 15 -4.35 0.97 8.11
N HIS A 16 -5.23 0.22 7.45
CA HIS A 16 -6.33 -0.49 8.08
C HIS A 16 -5.85 -1.52 9.10
N ALA A 17 -4.87 -2.36 8.73
CA ALA A 17 -4.27 -3.34 9.64
C ALA A 17 -3.63 -2.70 10.88
N ARG A 18 -3.16 -1.44 10.75
CA ARG A 18 -2.62 -0.62 11.85
C ARG A 18 -3.68 0.18 12.61
N GLY A 19 -4.97 0.02 12.30
CA GLY A 19 -6.06 0.75 12.96
C GLY A 19 -6.15 2.23 12.59
N LEU A 20 -5.46 2.68 11.54
CA LEU A 20 -5.48 4.06 11.05
C LEU A 20 -6.68 4.34 10.14
N MET A 21 -7.38 3.30 9.70
CA MET A 21 -8.59 3.38 8.87
C MET A 21 -9.63 2.39 9.38
N THR A 22 -10.90 2.67 9.09
CA THR A 22 -12.01 1.72 9.30
C THR A 22 -12.28 0.89 8.05
N ASP A 23 -12.96 -0.25 8.21
CA ASP A 23 -13.38 -1.10 7.08
C ASP A 23 -14.17 -0.30 6.04
N SER A 24 -15.12 0.53 6.49
CA SER A 24 -15.94 1.37 5.59
C SER A 24 -15.10 2.36 4.78
N GLN A 25 -14.00 2.88 5.33
CA GLN A 25 -13.11 3.78 4.61
C GLN A 25 -12.27 3.03 3.58
N LEU A 26 -11.78 1.83 3.92
CA LEU A 26 -11.05 0.98 2.99
C LEU A 26 -11.94 0.56 1.81
N GLU A 27 -13.15 0.10 2.08
CA GLU A 27 -14.14 -0.26 1.05
C GLU A 27 -14.49 0.92 0.14
N LYS A 28 -14.64 2.13 0.69
CA LYS A 28 -14.87 3.34 -0.12
C LYS A 28 -13.76 3.59 -1.13
N ILE A 29 -12.50 3.42 -0.73
CA ILE A 29 -11.34 3.61 -1.63
C ILE A 29 -11.37 2.57 -2.75
N ILE A 30 -11.55 1.29 -2.42
CA ILE A 30 -11.57 0.20 -3.40
C ILE A 30 -12.72 0.40 -4.40
N ASN A 31 -13.93 0.69 -3.88
CA ASN A 31 -15.11 0.91 -4.71
C ASN A 31 -14.96 2.13 -5.63
N LEU A 32 -14.30 3.20 -5.16
CA LEU A 32 -14.03 4.38 -6.00
C LEU A 32 -13.08 4.02 -7.14
N LEU A 33 -11.98 3.31 -6.86
CA LEU A 33 -11.03 2.90 -7.89
C LEU A 33 -11.70 2.00 -8.94
N MET A 34 -12.53 1.06 -8.50
CA MET A 34 -13.33 0.22 -9.40
C MET A 34 -14.30 1.02 -10.26
N LYS A 35 -15.01 2.00 -9.67
CA LYS A 35 -15.93 2.88 -10.42
C LYS A 35 -15.23 3.74 -11.46
N LEU A 36 -13.96 4.06 -11.22
CA LEU A 36 -13.12 4.82 -12.14
C LEU A 36 -12.41 3.93 -13.17
N ASP A 37 -12.72 2.62 -13.19
CA ASP A 37 -12.08 1.62 -14.06
C ASP A 37 -10.54 1.61 -13.94
N LEU A 38 -10.05 1.90 -12.74
CA LEU A 38 -8.62 1.96 -12.47
C LEU A 38 -8.08 0.56 -12.12
N PRO A 39 -6.84 0.24 -12.53
CA PRO A 39 -6.21 -1.03 -12.17
C PRO A 39 -6.09 -1.20 -10.66
N THR A 40 -6.85 -2.12 -10.09
CA THR A 40 -6.83 -2.44 -8.65
C THR A 40 -5.97 -3.65 -8.29
N SER A 41 -5.46 -4.37 -9.30
CA SER A 41 -4.62 -5.55 -9.13
C SER A 41 -3.37 -5.51 -10.00
N ILE A 42 -2.34 -6.23 -9.57
CA ILE A 42 -1.08 -6.38 -10.31
C ILE A 42 -0.86 -7.86 -10.60
N GLU A 43 -0.53 -8.19 -11.86
CA GLU A 43 0.01 -9.49 -12.24
C GLU A 43 1.51 -9.58 -11.90
N ALA A 44 1.84 -9.46 -10.62
CA ALA A 44 3.21 -9.60 -10.14
C ALA A 44 3.35 -10.97 -9.47
N ARG A 45 4.18 -11.85 -10.04
CA ARG A 45 4.37 -13.21 -9.51
C ARG A 45 5.10 -13.26 -8.17
N ASP A 46 5.79 -12.18 -7.77
CA ASP A 46 6.59 -12.18 -6.55
C ASP A 46 6.46 -10.86 -5.75
N PRO A 47 5.86 -10.89 -4.54
CA PRO A 47 5.85 -9.78 -3.60
C PRO A 47 7.25 -9.29 -3.19
N GLU A 48 8.28 -10.14 -3.25
CA GLU A 48 9.65 -9.75 -2.90
C GLU A 48 10.29 -8.86 -3.96
N ILE A 49 9.91 -9.03 -5.23
CA ILE A 49 10.32 -8.13 -6.33
C ILE A 49 9.74 -6.72 -6.09
N LEU A 50 8.50 -6.64 -5.58
CA LEU A 50 7.88 -5.37 -5.20
C LEU A 50 8.62 -4.72 -4.03
N LEU A 51 8.97 -5.50 -3.00
CA LEU A 51 9.74 -5.03 -1.86
C LEU A 51 11.11 -4.48 -2.29
N ASN A 52 11.79 -5.18 -3.21
CA ASN A 52 13.08 -4.76 -3.78
C ASN A 52 12.97 -3.49 -4.63
N HIS A 53 11.89 -3.32 -5.39
CA HIS A 53 11.64 -2.06 -6.10
C HIS A 53 11.38 -0.89 -5.15
N MET A 54 10.73 -1.13 -4.00
CA MET A 54 10.58 -0.13 -2.94
C MET A 54 11.89 0.13 -2.18
N SER A 55 12.79 -0.85 -2.10
CA SER A 55 14.14 -0.70 -1.53
C SER A 55 15.02 0.29 -2.31
N ALA A 56 14.77 0.45 -3.62
CA ALA A 56 15.49 1.38 -4.49
C ALA A 56 15.04 2.85 -4.35
N ASP A 57 14.01 3.12 -3.54
CA ASP A 57 13.54 4.49 -3.30
C ASP A 57 14.54 5.25 -2.40
N LYS A 58 14.96 6.44 -2.84
CA LYS A 58 15.97 7.29 -2.19
C LYS A 58 15.58 7.77 -0.78
N LYS A 59 14.38 7.43 -0.31
CA LYS A 59 13.89 7.72 1.05
C LYS A 59 14.36 6.70 2.10
N ASN A 60 14.94 5.57 1.72
CA ASN A 60 15.46 4.59 2.67
C ASN A 60 16.73 5.11 3.36
N LYS A 61 16.60 5.53 4.62
CA LYS A 61 17.73 5.84 5.50
C LYS A 61 17.87 4.72 6.52
N ALA A 62 19.07 4.14 6.61
CA ALA A 62 19.46 3.17 7.64
C ALA A 62 18.57 1.89 7.75
N GLY A 63 18.02 1.41 6.65
CA GLY A 63 17.21 0.17 6.62
C GLY A 63 15.71 0.37 6.85
N ASN A 64 15.28 1.55 7.26
CA ASN A 64 13.86 1.85 7.50
C ASN A 64 13.17 2.34 6.22
N LYS A 65 12.10 1.64 5.81
CA LYS A 65 11.28 2.01 4.65
C LYS A 65 10.33 3.15 5.04
N ILE A 66 10.41 4.26 4.32
CA ILE A 66 9.54 5.42 4.53
C ILE A 66 8.30 5.30 3.63
N LEU A 67 7.15 5.05 4.24
CA LEU A 67 5.87 4.92 3.56
C LEU A 67 4.94 6.07 3.94
N VAL A 68 4.05 6.45 3.02
CA VAL A 68 2.94 7.35 3.32
C VAL A 68 1.69 6.50 3.47
N LEU A 69 1.10 6.53 4.67
CA LEU A 69 -0.11 5.78 5.00
C LEU A 69 -1.29 6.74 5.16
N PRO A 70 -2.48 6.41 4.64
CA PRO A 70 -3.69 7.15 4.96
C PRO A 70 -4.08 7.00 6.44
N VAL A 71 -4.64 8.06 7.02
CA VAL A 71 -5.21 8.09 8.38
C VAL A 71 -6.65 8.54 8.25
N GLY A 72 -7.52 7.60 7.92
CA GLY A 72 -8.85 7.87 7.38
C GLY A 72 -8.80 8.56 6.01
N ILE A 73 -9.93 9.14 5.60
CA ILE A 73 -10.04 9.86 4.32
C ILE A 73 -9.66 11.33 4.53
N GLY A 74 -8.78 11.85 3.67
CA GLY A 74 -8.37 13.26 3.66
C GLY A 74 -7.15 13.58 4.52
N LYS A 75 -6.55 12.60 5.19
CA LYS A 75 -5.33 12.75 5.98
C LYS A 75 -4.35 11.60 5.72
N SER A 76 -3.06 11.87 5.80
CA SER A 76 -1.99 10.88 5.69
C SER A 76 -0.90 11.14 6.71
N SER A 77 -0.22 10.08 7.14
CA SER A 77 0.98 10.13 7.97
C SER A 77 2.17 9.48 7.25
N VAL A 78 3.38 9.89 7.63
CA VAL A 78 4.61 9.21 7.21
C VAL A 78 4.91 8.14 8.26
N ALA A 79 4.99 6.89 7.82
CA ALA A 79 5.42 5.76 8.62
C ALA A 79 6.84 5.38 8.23
N THR A 80 7.72 5.26 9.22
CA THR A 80 9.14 4.88 9.04
C THR A 80 9.48 3.60 9.80
N ASP A 81 8.46 2.93 10.32
CA ASP A 81 8.51 1.76 11.20
C ASP A 81 7.73 0.59 10.58
N CYS A 82 7.60 0.57 9.25
CA CYS A 82 6.92 -0.51 8.55
C CYS A 82 7.88 -1.67 8.31
N GLU A 83 7.55 -2.82 8.90
CA GLU A 83 8.29 -4.05 8.71
C GLU A 83 8.02 -4.64 7.33
N ASP A 84 9.02 -5.31 6.75
CA ASP A 84 8.94 -5.91 5.42
C ASP A 84 7.76 -6.89 5.31
N GLU A 85 7.48 -7.63 6.38
CA GLU A 85 6.35 -8.56 6.45
C GLU A 85 4.99 -7.87 6.33
N GLU A 86 4.83 -6.69 6.94
CA GLU A 86 3.59 -5.90 6.84
C GLU A 86 3.38 -5.40 5.41
N ILE A 87 4.46 -4.97 4.76
CA ILE A 87 4.46 -4.48 3.39
C ILE A 87 4.12 -5.62 2.42
N VAL A 88 4.73 -6.80 2.59
CA VAL A 88 4.44 -7.99 1.81
C VAL A 88 2.98 -8.44 2.00
N LYS A 89 2.47 -8.43 3.24
CA LYS A 89 1.04 -8.74 3.51
C LYS A 89 0.10 -7.76 2.80
N ALA A 90 0.44 -6.47 2.78
CA ALA A 90 -0.32 -5.46 2.07
C ALA A 90 -0.32 -5.70 0.55
N TRP A 91 0.83 -6.03 -0.04
CA TRP A 91 0.93 -6.36 -1.47
C TRP A 91 0.16 -7.63 -1.85
N LYS A 92 0.15 -8.65 -0.98
CA LYS A 92 -0.63 -9.87 -1.20
C LYS A 92 -2.14 -9.63 -1.36
N LYS A 93 -2.66 -8.48 -0.91
CA LYS A 93 -4.08 -8.11 -1.10
C LYS A 93 -4.40 -7.61 -2.51
N VAL A 94 -3.39 -7.19 -3.27
CA VAL A 94 -3.56 -6.60 -4.62
C VAL A 94 -2.91 -7.44 -5.71
N ILE A 95 -2.07 -8.42 -5.35
CA ILE A 95 -1.52 -9.39 -6.29
C ILE A 95 -2.59 -10.46 -6.59
N LYS A 96 -2.78 -10.77 -7.88
CA LYS A 96 -3.62 -11.87 -8.36
C LYS A 96 -2.78 -12.89 -9.10
#